data_AF-A0AAD5YAZ3-F1
#
_entry.id   AF-A0AAD5YAZ3-F1
#
_cell.length_a   1.000
_cell.length_b   1.000
_cell.length_c   1.000
_cell.angle_alpha   90.00
_cell.angle_beta   90.00
_cell.angle_gamma   90.00
#
_symmetry.space_group_name_H-M   'P 1'
#
loop_
_entity.id
_entity.type
_entity.pdbx_description
1 polymer ?
#
loop_
_entity_poly.entity_id
_entity_poly.type
_entity_poly.pdbx_seq_one_letter_code
_entity_poly.pdbx_strand_id
1 'polypeptide(L)'
;MTETTIKVLPREILISIFSYLDMKELLNCSEACQLWNNVANDNSFYKKFWYIWSHNSNRRWKGKWRMALELHPRCNYSRIIDTLSVKEIKSVLKKRLIPIKGLLEKSELKKALLDSDPKDQIAYFPKWKASFVAAEKDSKRTAITKEELCTTEW
;
A
#
# COMPACT_ATOMS: atom_id res chain seq x y z
N MET A 1 48.50 3.01 -10.29
CA MET A 1 47.20 2.36 -10.52
C MET A 1 46.33 2.69 -9.32
N THR A 2 45.54 3.76 -9.42
CA THR A 2 44.69 4.25 -8.33
C THR A 2 43.42 3.41 -8.26
N GLU A 3 43.22 2.76 -7.12
CA GLU A 3 42.04 1.97 -6.77
C GLU A 3 40.74 2.69 -7.12
N THR A 4 39.89 2.00 -7.86
CA THR A 4 38.57 2.45 -8.29
C THR A 4 37.62 2.51 -7.10
N THR A 5 37.26 3.74 -6.74
CA THR A 5 36.31 4.11 -5.69
C THR A 5 34.87 3.65 -6.00
N ILE A 6 34.59 2.35 -6.10
CA ILE A 6 33.20 1.83 -6.08
C ILE A 6 32.78 1.73 -4.60
N LYS A 7 32.73 2.84 -3.88
CA LYS A 7 32.40 2.80 -2.44
C LYS A 7 30.90 2.75 -2.18
N VAL A 8 30.05 3.08 -3.16
CA VAL A 8 28.58 3.02 -3.02
C VAL A 8 27.94 2.64 -4.35
N LEU A 9 27.18 1.55 -4.36
CA LEU A 9 26.34 1.18 -5.50
C LEU A 9 25.25 2.26 -5.73
N PRO A 10 25.03 2.72 -6.97
CA PRO A 10 23.94 3.64 -7.27
C PRO A 10 22.57 3.07 -6.87
N ARG A 11 21.65 3.96 -6.52
CA ARG A 11 20.31 3.61 -6.05
C ARG A 11 19.56 2.75 -7.07
N GLU A 12 19.71 3.06 -8.35
CA GLU A 12 19.05 2.39 -9.47
C GLU A 12 19.52 0.94 -9.61
N ILE A 13 20.80 0.70 -9.36
CA ILE A 13 21.37 -0.65 -9.39
C ILE A 13 20.87 -1.47 -8.20
N LEU A 14 20.82 -0.88 -7.00
CA LEU A 14 20.21 -1.53 -5.84
C LEU A 14 18.73 -1.84 -6.09
N ILE A 15 17.99 -0.95 -6.76
CA ILE A 15 16.59 -1.22 -7.14
C ILE A 15 16.49 -2.40 -8.09
N SER A 16 17.38 -2.46 -9.09
CA SER A 16 17.42 -3.56 -10.04
C SER A 16 17.69 -4.90 -9.33
N ILE A 17 18.66 -4.94 -8.42
CA ILE A 17 18.98 -6.13 -7.60
C ILE A 17 17.78 -6.52 -6.74
N PHE A 18 17.20 -5.56 -6.01
CA PHE A 18 16.06 -5.82 -5.11
C PHE A 18 14.79 -6.23 -5.85
N SER A 19 14.68 -5.95 -7.15
CA SER A 19 13.54 -6.36 -7.97
C SER A 19 13.39 -7.88 -8.16
N TYR A 20 14.47 -8.62 -7.93
CA TYR A 20 14.53 -10.09 -7.97
C TYR A 20 14.21 -10.74 -6.63
N LEU A 21 14.24 -9.99 -5.52
CA LEU A 21 13.98 -10.51 -4.19
C LEU A 21 12.49 -10.77 -3.98
N ASP A 22 12.19 -11.77 -3.16
CA ASP A 22 10.85 -11.94 -2.61
C ASP A 22 10.58 -10.92 -1.50
N MET A 23 9.35 -10.89 -0.98
CA MET A 23 8.99 -9.90 0.02
C MET A 23 9.74 -10.10 1.35
N LYS A 24 9.98 -11.35 1.75
CA LYS A 24 10.64 -11.65 3.02
C LYS A 24 12.10 -11.20 2.96
N GLU A 25 12.76 -11.49 1.85
CA GLU A 25 14.12 -11.04 1.56
C GLU A 25 14.22 -9.52 1.52
N LEU A 26 13.27 -8.84 0.87
CA LEU A 26 13.24 -7.38 0.81
C LEU A 26 13.09 -6.73 2.20
N LEU A 27 12.26 -7.33 3.07
CA LEU A 27 12.12 -6.88 4.46
C LEU A 27 13.42 -7.04 5.25
N ASN A 28 14.09 -8.18 5.12
CA ASN A 28 15.40 -8.40 5.76
C ASN A 28 16.44 -7.38 5.28
N CYS A 29 16.47 -7.08 3.97
CA CYS A 29 17.35 -6.05 3.41
C CYS A 29 17.06 -4.66 4.00
N SER A 30 15.79 -4.36 4.34
CA SER A 30 15.41 -3.07 4.91
C SER A 30 15.97 -2.80 6.32
N GLU A 31 16.40 -3.86 7.02
CA GLU A 31 16.97 -3.78 8.37
C GLU A 31 18.50 -3.68 8.36
N ALA A 32 19.15 -3.89 7.21
CA ALA A 32 20.61 -3.94 7.12
C ALA A 32 21.28 -2.56 7.31
N CYS A 33 20.78 -1.53 6.63
CA CYS A 33 21.28 -0.16 6.76
C CYS A 33 20.27 0.88 6.24
N GLN A 34 20.49 2.18 6.52
CA GLN A 34 19.58 3.25 6.10
C GLN A 34 19.41 3.35 4.58
N LEU A 35 20.48 3.15 3.80
CA LEU A 35 20.40 3.15 2.34
C LEU A 35 19.50 2.04 1.83
N TRP A 36 19.70 0.81 2.33
CA TRP A 36 18.90 -0.35 1.94
C TRP A 36 17.47 -0.25 2.44
N ASN A 37 17.25 0.35 3.61
CA ASN A 37 15.91 0.69 4.10
C ASN A 37 15.17 1.60 3.12
N ASN A 38 15.82 2.68 2.68
CA ASN A 38 15.24 3.63 1.73
C ASN A 38 14.96 2.98 0.37
N VAL A 39 15.82 2.07 -0.10
CA VAL A 39 15.62 1.35 -1.36
C VAL A 39 14.53 0.27 -1.22
N ALA A 40 14.57 -0.54 -0.18
CA ALA A 40 13.57 -1.58 0.10
C ALA A 40 12.16 -1.01 0.36
N ASN A 41 12.07 0.27 0.71
CA ASN A 41 10.81 1.02 0.82
C ASN A 41 10.43 1.76 -0.47
N ASP A 42 11.05 1.47 -1.61
CA ASP A 42 10.62 2.01 -2.90
C ASP A 42 9.21 1.53 -3.26
N ASN A 43 8.37 2.47 -3.67
CA ASN A 43 6.96 2.24 -3.92
C ASN A 43 6.71 1.28 -5.11
N SER A 44 7.67 1.14 -6.02
CA SER A 44 7.57 0.25 -7.18
C SER A 44 7.53 -1.23 -6.78
N PHE A 45 8.29 -1.64 -5.76
CA PHE A 45 8.30 -3.02 -5.26
C PHE A 45 6.95 -3.43 -4.71
N TYR A 46 6.39 -2.62 -3.80
CA TYR A 46 5.09 -2.95 -3.21
C TYR A 46 3.95 -2.81 -4.21
N LYS A 47 4.07 -1.96 -5.23
CA LYS A 47 3.12 -1.94 -6.35
C LYS A 47 3.16 -3.26 -7.12
N LYS A 48 4.36 -3.78 -7.43
CA LYS A 48 4.55 -5.10 -8.07
C LYS A 48 4.00 -6.21 -7.19
N PHE A 49 4.33 -6.25 -5.90
CA PHE A 49 3.82 -7.27 -4.98
C PHE A 49 2.32 -7.19 -4.77
N TRP A 50 1.74 -5.98 -4.68
CA TRP A 50 0.30 -5.81 -4.61
C TRP A 50 -0.39 -6.33 -5.87
N TYR A 51 0.19 -6.08 -7.05
CA TYR A 51 -0.29 -6.62 -8.31
C TYR A 51 -0.20 -8.15 -8.34
N ILE A 52 0.96 -8.73 -8.02
CA ILE A 52 1.13 -10.20 -7.98
C ILE A 52 0.18 -10.83 -6.96
N TRP A 53 0.05 -10.23 -5.78
CA TRP A 53 -0.85 -10.70 -4.73
C TRP A 53 -2.30 -10.66 -5.17
N SER A 54 -2.75 -9.58 -5.83
CA SER A 54 -4.12 -9.51 -6.35
C SER A 54 -4.38 -10.55 -7.46
N HIS A 55 -3.35 -10.95 -8.20
CA HIS A 55 -3.45 -11.93 -9.29
C HIS A 55 -3.35 -13.39 -8.80
N ASN A 56 -2.54 -13.67 -7.77
CA ASN A 56 -2.25 -15.04 -7.31
C ASN A 56 -2.99 -15.46 -6.03
N SER A 57 -3.70 -14.55 -5.35
CA SER A 57 -4.41 -14.90 -4.11
C SER A 57 -5.56 -15.88 -4.35
N ASN A 58 -5.39 -17.09 -3.80
CA ASN A 58 -6.32 -18.21 -3.87
C ASN A 58 -7.76 -17.85 -3.44
N ARG A 59 -8.71 -18.29 -4.27
CA ARG A 59 -10.19 -18.33 -4.11
C ARG A 59 -10.95 -17.02 -3.82
N ARG A 60 -10.49 -16.12 -2.94
CA ARG A 60 -11.29 -14.95 -2.51
C ARG A 60 -11.21 -13.74 -3.45
N TRP A 61 -10.12 -13.63 -4.23
CA TRP A 61 -9.86 -12.49 -5.12
C TRP A 61 -9.56 -12.87 -6.58
N LYS A 62 -9.67 -14.16 -6.93
CA LYS A 62 -9.39 -14.71 -8.28
C LYS A 62 -10.22 -14.06 -9.40
N GLY A 63 -11.41 -13.53 -9.08
CA GLY A 63 -12.27 -12.77 -10.01
C GLY A 63 -11.96 -11.27 -10.11
N LYS A 64 -11.06 -10.76 -9.27
CA LYS A 64 -10.81 -9.32 -9.13
C LYS A 64 -9.54 -8.86 -9.87
N TRP A 65 -9.03 -9.69 -10.78
CA TRP A 65 -7.83 -9.44 -11.60
C TRP A 65 -7.96 -8.24 -12.56
N ARG A 66 -9.19 -7.79 -12.84
CA ARG A 66 -9.48 -6.57 -13.61
C ARG A 66 -9.75 -5.34 -12.76
N MET A 67 -9.66 -5.44 -11.43
CA MET A 67 -9.86 -4.27 -10.58
C MET A 67 -8.73 -3.27 -10.80
N ALA A 68 -9.12 -2.00 -10.92
CA ALA A 68 -8.15 -0.91 -10.96
C ALA A 68 -7.24 -0.98 -9.73
N LEU A 69 -5.99 -0.55 -9.92
CA LEU A 69 -5.00 -0.46 -8.85
C LEU A 69 -5.48 0.59 -7.83
N GLU A 70 -6.09 0.13 -6.74
CA GLU A 70 -6.76 0.97 -5.76
C GLU A 70 -6.23 0.74 -4.36
N LEU A 71 -6.23 1.81 -3.57
CA LEU A 71 -5.78 1.81 -2.19
C LEU A 71 -6.72 0.97 -1.30
N HIS A 72 -6.14 0.29 -0.31
CA HIS A 72 -6.89 -0.61 0.57
C HIS A 72 -7.71 0.20 1.60
N PRO A 73 -9.04 -0.02 1.75
CA PRO A 73 -9.87 0.84 2.59
C PRO A 73 -9.50 0.79 4.07
N ARG A 74 -9.01 -0.34 4.56
CA ARG A 74 -8.64 -0.52 5.97
C ARG A 74 -7.26 0.00 6.35
N CYS A 75 -6.53 0.66 5.45
CA CYS A 75 -5.19 1.16 5.76
C CYS A 75 -5.27 2.55 6.42
N ASN A 76 -4.36 2.84 7.35
CA ASN A 76 -4.17 4.20 7.91
C ASN A 76 -3.31 5.04 6.95
N TYR A 77 -3.84 6.18 6.49
CA TYR A 77 -3.20 7.04 5.48
C TYR A 77 -2.59 8.32 6.05
N SER A 78 -2.65 8.53 7.36
CA SER A 78 -2.16 9.74 8.04
C SER A 78 -0.77 10.20 7.59
N ARG A 79 0.20 9.29 7.44
CA ARG A 79 1.58 9.62 7.05
C ARG A 79 1.79 9.97 5.58
N ILE A 80 0.83 9.64 4.71
CA ILE A 80 0.96 9.78 3.24
C ILE A 80 -0.14 10.63 2.63
N ILE A 81 -0.99 11.26 3.43
CA ILE A 81 -2.14 12.05 2.99
C ILE A 81 -1.75 13.20 2.05
N ASP A 82 -0.56 13.75 2.27
CA ASP A 82 0.28 14.59 1.39
C ASP A 82 0.22 14.18 -0.09
N THR A 83 0.52 12.92 -0.29
CA THR A 83 0.87 12.33 -1.58
C THR A 83 -0.35 11.77 -2.33
N LEU A 84 -1.51 11.74 -1.69
CA LEU A 84 -2.72 11.16 -2.26
C LEU A 84 -3.42 12.12 -3.23
N SER A 85 -3.85 11.56 -4.35
CA SER A 85 -4.72 12.25 -5.31
C SER A 85 -6.17 12.28 -4.81
N VAL A 86 -6.95 13.26 -5.29
CA VAL A 86 -8.38 13.38 -4.95
C VAL A 86 -9.16 12.12 -5.34
N LYS A 87 -8.80 11.49 -6.47
CA LYS A 87 -9.42 10.24 -6.94
C LYS A 87 -9.17 9.08 -5.97
N GLU A 88 -7.94 8.96 -5.46
CA GLU A 88 -7.58 7.95 -4.46
C GLU A 88 -8.34 8.14 -3.15
N ILE A 89 -8.39 9.39 -2.65
CA ILE A 89 -9.12 9.71 -1.40
C ILE A 89 -10.61 9.37 -1.55
N LYS A 90 -11.24 9.78 -2.65
CA LYS A 90 -12.66 9.47 -2.92
C LYS A 90 -12.92 7.97 -3.04
N SER A 91 -12.03 7.21 -3.69
CA SER A 91 -12.16 5.74 -3.80
C SER A 91 -12.12 5.09 -2.41
N VAL A 92 -11.17 5.50 -1.55
CA VAL A 92 -11.06 4.98 -0.18
C VAL A 92 -12.30 5.34 0.66
N LEU A 93 -12.74 6.60 0.65
CA LEU A 93 -13.92 7.05 1.39
C LEU A 93 -15.20 6.31 0.96
N LYS A 94 -15.38 6.11 -0.36
CA LYS A 94 -16.51 5.32 -0.90
C LYS A 94 -16.50 3.90 -0.37
N LYS A 95 -15.33 3.24 -0.36
CA LYS A 95 -15.18 1.87 0.17
C LYS A 95 -15.32 1.78 1.69
N ARG A 96 -15.07 2.87 2.41
CA ARG A 96 -15.36 3.02 3.84
C ARG A 96 -16.83 3.39 4.12
N LEU A 97 -17.66 3.52 3.09
CA LEU A 97 -19.08 3.90 3.19
C LEU A 97 -19.30 5.29 3.80
N ILE A 98 -18.35 6.20 3.58
CA ILE A 98 -18.43 7.56 4.08
C ILE A 98 -19.12 8.43 3.03
N PRO A 99 -20.16 9.20 3.40
CA PRO A 99 -20.83 10.09 2.47
C PRO A 99 -19.87 11.19 1.99
N ILE A 100 -19.68 11.26 0.66
CA ILE A 100 -18.82 12.26 0.01
C ILE A 100 -19.64 13.47 -0.48
N LYS A 101 -20.98 13.37 -0.48
CA LYS A 101 -21.86 14.45 -0.93
C LYS A 101 -21.66 15.68 -0.03
N GLY A 102 -21.25 16.80 -0.62
CA GLY A 102 -20.96 18.05 0.09
C GLY A 102 -19.47 18.34 0.32
N LEU A 103 -18.58 17.35 0.13
CA LEU A 103 -17.13 17.56 0.23
C LEU A 103 -16.57 18.00 -1.12
N LEU A 104 -16.36 19.30 -1.28
CA LEU A 104 -15.90 19.90 -2.53
C LEU A 104 -14.39 20.11 -2.52
N GLU A 105 -13.83 20.44 -1.35
CA GLU A 105 -12.41 20.75 -1.24
C GLU A 105 -11.53 19.55 -0.90
N LYS A 106 -10.28 19.57 -1.35
CA LYS A 106 -9.29 18.53 -1.01
C LYS A 106 -9.01 18.51 0.50
N SER A 107 -9.02 19.65 1.17
CA SER A 107 -8.87 19.83 2.62
C SER A 107 -9.93 19.04 3.40
N GLU A 108 -11.20 19.19 3.02
CA GLU A 108 -12.35 18.50 3.62
C GLU A 108 -12.27 16.98 3.41
N LEU A 109 -11.91 16.56 2.19
CA LEU A 109 -11.71 15.15 1.87
C LEU A 109 -10.56 14.52 2.67
N LYS A 110 -9.47 15.25 2.89
CA LYS A 110 -8.37 14.80 3.74
C LYS A 110 -8.83 14.64 5.19
N LYS A 111 -9.57 15.62 5.72
CA LYS A 111 -10.10 15.57 7.08
C LYS A 111 -11.02 14.36 7.28
N ALA A 112 -11.98 14.16 6.38
CA ALA A 112 -12.87 13.00 6.41
C ALA A 112 -12.13 11.66 6.32
N LEU A 113 -11.01 11.61 5.58
CA LEU A 113 -10.17 10.42 5.50
C LEU A 113 -9.46 10.14 6.83
N LEU A 114 -8.90 11.17 7.48
CA LEU A 114 -8.23 11.01 8.78
C LEU A 114 -9.22 10.63 9.89
N ASP A 115 -10.39 11.27 9.90
CA ASP A 115 -11.44 10.98 10.89
C ASP A 115 -11.95 9.54 10.80
N SER A 116 -11.78 8.91 9.63
CA SER A 116 -12.17 7.52 9.37
C SER A 116 -11.03 6.52 9.38
N ASP A 117 -9.80 6.95 9.65
CA ASP A 117 -8.67 6.04 9.68
C ASP A 117 -8.80 5.04 10.86
N PRO A 118 -8.50 3.75 10.64
CA PRO A 118 -8.51 2.78 11.71
C PRO A 118 -7.42 3.11 12.74
N LYS A 119 -7.84 3.42 13.97
CA LYS A 119 -6.98 3.92 15.06
C LYS A 119 -5.93 2.90 15.52
N ASP A 120 -6.23 1.61 15.41
CA ASP A 120 -5.34 0.54 15.86
C ASP A 120 -4.31 0.08 14.81
N GLN A 121 -4.20 0.80 13.69
CA GLN A 121 -3.26 0.45 12.62
C GLN A 121 -2.09 1.42 12.52
N ILE A 122 -0.89 0.84 12.48
CA ILE A 122 0.35 1.54 12.17
C ILE A 122 0.24 2.15 10.78
N ALA A 123 0.51 3.45 10.68
CA ALA A 123 0.63 4.12 9.40
C ALA A 123 1.94 3.68 8.71
N TYR A 124 1.82 3.06 7.54
CA TYR A 124 2.96 2.59 6.76
C TYR A 124 3.30 3.57 5.63
N PHE A 125 4.59 3.72 5.34
CA PHE A 125 5.11 4.40 4.17
C PHE A 125 5.92 3.37 3.36
N PRO A 126 5.80 3.34 2.01
CA PRO A 126 4.93 4.15 1.13
C PRO A 126 3.50 3.57 0.95
N LYS A 127 2.65 4.24 0.15
CA LYS A 127 1.22 3.90 -0.01
C LYS A 127 0.92 2.47 -0.45
N TRP A 128 1.75 1.88 -1.32
CA TRP A 128 1.53 0.49 -1.75
C TRP A 128 2.00 -0.52 -0.72
N LYS A 129 3.03 -0.20 0.08
CA LYS A 129 3.40 -1.02 1.25
C LYS A 129 2.26 -1.07 2.24
N ALA A 130 1.67 0.10 2.51
CA ALA A 130 0.53 0.24 3.40
C ALA A 130 -0.68 -0.59 2.93
N SER A 131 -1.00 -0.50 1.64
CA SER A 131 -2.08 -1.29 1.03
C SER A 131 -1.79 -2.79 1.04
N PHE A 132 -0.56 -3.20 0.76
CA PHE A 132 -0.16 -4.60 0.78
C PHE A 132 -0.29 -5.21 2.20
N VAL A 133 0.28 -4.55 3.21
CA VAL A 133 0.24 -5.06 4.59
C VAL A 133 -1.20 -5.17 5.09
N ALA A 134 -2.05 -4.19 4.76
CA ALA A 134 -3.47 -4.25 5.10
C ALA A 134 -4.18 -5.43 4.42
N ALA A 135 -3.86 -5.70 3.16
CA ALA A 135 -4.43 -6.81 2.40
C ALA A 135 -3.96 -8.18 2.94
N GLU A 136 -2.69 -8.30 3.32
CA GLU A 136 -2.16 -9.53 3.92
C GLU A 136 -2.84 -9.84 5.26
N LYS A 137 -3.03 -8.81 6.10
CA LYS A 137 -3.78 -8.95 7.37
C LYS A 137 -5.24 -9.34 7.12
N ASP A 138 -5.90 -8.71 6.15
CA ASP A 138 -7.30 -9.02 5.80
C ASP A 138 -7.44 -10.44 5.22
N SER A 139 -6.43 -10.94 4.49
CA SER A 139 -6.44 -12.30 3.93
C SER A 139 -6.54 -13.40 5.00
N LYS A 140 -5.99 -13.14 6.17
CA LYS A 140 -5.99 -14.05 7.33
C LYS A 140 -7.24 -13.87 8.20
N ARG A 141 -8.12 -12.92 7.87
CA ARG A 141 -9.33 -12.61 8.64
C ARG A 141 -10.44 -13.62 8.36
N THR A 142 -10.95 -14.21 9.44
CA THR A 142 -12.05 -15.19 9.44
C THR A 142 -13.43 -14.56 9.62
N ALA A 143 -13.51 -13.34 10.17
CA ALA A 143 -14.76 -12.62 10.41
C ALA A 143 -14.91 -11.36 9.53
N ILE A 144 -15.99 -11.31 8.74
CA ILE A 144 -16.41 -10.13 7.97
C ILE A 144 -17.63 -9.50 8.67
N THR A 145 -17.73 -8.18 8.71
CA THR A 145 -18.92 -7.50 9.26
C THR A 145 -20.11 -7.56 8.28
N LYS A 146 -21.33 -7.40 8.79
CA LYS A 146 -22.55 -7.38 7.96
C LYS A 146 -22.50 -6.28 6.89
N GLU A 147 -21.99 -5.11 7.25
CA GLU A 147 -21.84 -3.97 6.34
C GLU A 147 -20.85 -4.27 5.21
N GLU A 148 -19.72 -4.91 5.51
CA GLU A 148 -18.73 -5.34 4.51
C GLU A 148 -19.31 -6.37 3.55
N LEU A 149 -20.13 -7.30 4.05
CA LEU A 149 -20.82 -8.30 3.22
C LEU A 149 -21.82 -7.64 2.26
N CYS A 150 -22.61 -6.69 2.75
CA CYS A 150 -23.64 -6.00 1.97
C CYS A 150 -23.09 -5.04 0.92
N THR A 151 -21.82 -4.63 1.04
CA THR A 151 -21.20 -3.61 0.16
C THR A 151 -20.13 -4.19 -0.77
N THR A 152 -19.89 -5.49 -0.66
CA THR A 152 -19.08 -6.23 -1.63
C THR A 152 -19.89 -6.42 -2.91
N GLU A 153 -19.46 -5.79 -4.01
CA GLU A 153 -19.92 -6.17 -5.36
C GLU A 153 -19.43 -7.60 -5.64
N TRP A 154 -20.38 -8.53 -5.84
CA TRP A 154 -20.14 -9.96 -6.09
C TRP A 154 -19.82 -10.22 -7.56
#